data_AF-A0A2X0MAZ9-F1
#
_entry.id   AF-A0A2X0MAZ9-F1
#
_cell.length_a   1.000
_cell.length_b   1.000
_cell.length_c   1.000
_cell.angle_alpha   90.00
_cell.angle_beta   90.00
_cell.angle_gamma   90.00
#
_symmetry.space_group_name_H-M   'P 1'
#
loop_
_entity.id
_entity.type
_entity.pdbx_description
1 polymer ?
#
loop_
_entity_poly.entity_id
_entity_poly.type
_entity_poly.pdbx_seq_one_letter_code
_entity_poly.pdbx_strand_id
1 'polypeptide(L)'
;MEAESATVIISLDKHEMQVADWIAALPLDALRHWHTPRIDISLVTNNRPASLHRLLSSLQKAHYFGDEVPLYLNLEQTADSVTQRLASDFDWPYGSVTVRHRIVLGGLMPSIVESWYPASNDTYGVFLEDDVEVSPMFYGWLKMTILYYRYSMAMRDRSTRLFGVSLYQQKFFELRPEGRQPFDAHVLFESLALDPTLPYLSQIPCSWGAAYFPEVWREFHLYLALRLSEMAVPIADQIVPEIRSNKWPQSWKKYIIELIYLRGYVMLYPNYANYSSLSTNHVEKGTHIKDAVVSKTRAQYEVPLMTRQESLLALPSGRLPSYETLPIIDLWGMVATDDDIIERGWQSAALLDSCPVPFRLDVHPSYNARELLCAKDYERVNRYVDTQPLAGSIKDIQRRREKEAQQILRDREAQANARITAALAQAEAAAQGDMRERPMMVPHPDHGSEHADGPRAAVLRQPGETVEAHREEQEELARAANAAEQRQTPHIIEKYTPRQPPLVEQGDNDDDADVVDVDSSEQEEASPLDLDADSEGEVISDIFESARSRAKVQEIEEDQDSADGSDGVDDAGGVEEEVGGRFIPKDRREPLGWEMEGEAADQE
;
A
#
# COMPACT_ATOMS: atom_id res chain seq x y z
N MET A 1 -12.08 22.70 -38.34
CA MET A 1 -11.24 23.34 -37.31
C MET A 1 -10.06 22.43 -37.09
N GLU A 2 -8.88 22.85 -37.53
CA GLU A 2 -7.64 22.26 -37.05
C GLU A 2 -7.50 22.68 -35.59
N ALA A 3 -7.22 21.73 -34.69
CA ALA A 3 -6.82 22.10 -33.34
C ALA A 3 -5.40 22.68 -33.42
N GLU A 4 -5.17 23.85 -32.84
CA GLU A 4 -3.84 24.43 -32.75
C GLU A 4 -2.91 23.41 -32.07
N SER A 5 -1.77 23.11 -32.69
CA SER A 5 -0.82 22.11 -32.20
C SER A 5 -0.09 22.65 -30.97
N ALA A 6 -0.75 22.60 -29.82
CA ALA A 6 -0.26 23.10 -28.54
C ALA A 6 1.15 22.57 -28.26
N THR A 7 2.12 23.48 -28.19
CA THR A 7 3.52 23.16 -27.90
C THR A 7 3.65 22.69 -26.46
N VAL A 8 3.97 21.40 -26.28
CA VAL A 8 4.25 20.85 -24.96
C VAL A 8 5.66 21.25 -24.52
N ILE A 9 5.74 21.97 -23.42
CA ILE A 9 7.00 22.38 -22.78
C ILE A 9 7.31 21.37 -21.68
N ILE A 10 8.45 20.71 -21.78
CA ILE A 10 8.99 19.82 -20.75
C ILE A 10 10.08 20.58 -19.99
N SER A 11 9.81 20.89 -18.72
CA SER A 11 10.75 21.58 -17.83
C SER A 11 11.35 20.57 -16.86
N LEU A 12 12.67 20.51 -16.77
CA LEU A 12 13.43 19.61 -15.89
C LEU A 12 14.45 20.43 -15.10
N ASP A 13 14.78 20.00 -13.88
CA ASP A 13 15.93 20.57 -13.16
C ASP A 13 17.28 20.00 -13.68
N LYS A 14 18.39 20.67 -13.32
CA LYS A 14 19.74 20.33 -13.79
C LYS A 14 20.28 18.96 -13.29
N HIS A 15 19.70 18.41 -12.23
CA HIS A 15 19.97 17.07 -11.73
C HIS A 15 19.07 16.05 -12.42
N GLU A 16 17.78 16.34 -12.62
CA GLU A 16 16.84 15.49 -13.36
C GLU A 16 17.31 15.28 -14.81
N MET A 17 17.86 16.30 -15.47
CA MET A 17 18.48 16.18 -16.79
C MET A 17 19.60 15.10 -16.87
N GLN A 18 20.21 14.69 -15.76
CA GLN A 18 21.25 13.67 -15.73
C GLN A 18 20.68 12.24 -15.67
N VAL A 19 19.37 12.10 -15.42
CA VAL A 19 18.64 10.84 -15.24
C VAL A 19 17.35 10.78 -16.08
N ALA A 20 17.28 11.63 -17.12
CA ALA A 20 16.14 11.82 -18.01
C ALA A 20 16.36 11.26 -19.43
N ASP A 21 17.35 10.39 -19.62
CA ASP A 21 17.67 9.73 -20.89
C ASP A 21 16.48 8.98 -21.49
N TRP A 22 15.67 8.35 -20.63
CA TRP A 22 14.44 7.65 -20.97
C TRP A 22 13.38 8.48 -21.70
N ILE A 23 13.38 9.82 -21.55
CA ILE A 23 12.45 10.70 -22.26
C ILE A 23 12.68 10.62 -23.77
N ALA A 24 13.94 10.46 -24.20
CA ALA A 24 14.30 10.34 -25.62
C ALA A 24 13.90 9.00 -26.27
N ALA A 25 13.52 8.00 -25.47
CA ALA A 25 13.00 6.72 -25.96
C ALA A 25 11.46 6.72 -26.17
N LEU A 26 10.76 7.75 -25.68
CA LEU A 26 9.31 7.88 -25.89
C LEU A 26 9.00 8.42 -27.30
N PRO A 27 7.94 7.91 -27.95
CA PRO A 27 7.52 8.41 -29.25
C PRO A 27 6.85 9.80 -29.11
N LEU A 28 6.93 10.61 -30.17
CA LEU A 28 6.55 12.04 -30.12
C LEU A 28 5.06 12.27 -29.80
N ASP A 29 4.19 11.34 -30.15
CA ASP A 29 2.76 11.33 -29.81
C ASP A 29 2.53 11.08 -28.31
N ALA A 30 3.27 10.17 -27.67
CA ALA A 30 3.25 10.02 -26.21
C ALA A 30 3.80 11.27 -25.51
N LEU A 31 4.85 11.91 -26.04
CA LEU A 31 5.40 13.15 -25.49
C LEU A 31 4.43 14.35 -25.59
N ARG A 32 3.49 14.35 -26.54
CA ARG A 32 2.37 15.33 -26.57
C ARG A 32 1.41 15.20 -25.39
N HIS A 33 1.45 14.08 -24.68
CA HIS A 33 0.67 13.82 -23.48
C HIS A 33 1.49 13.96 -22.19
N TRP A 34 2.68 14.56 -22.20
CA TRP A 34 3.56 14.67 -21.02
C TRP A 34 2.88 15.20 -19.74
N HIS A 35 1.95 16.15 -19.89
CA HIS A 35 1.18 16.77 -18.79
C HIS A 35 -0.26 16.22 -18.65
N THR A 36 -0.60 15.14 -19.37
CA THR A 36 -1.93 14.51 -19.30
C THR A 36 -2.08 13.52 -18.14
N PRO A 37 -1.21 12.50 -17.96
CA PRO A 37 -1.31 11.61 -16.81
C PRO A 37 -0.93 12.35 -15.53
N ARG A 38 -1.77 12.23 -14.51
CA ARG A 38 -1.39 12.57 -13.13
C ARG A 38 -1.18 11.31 -12.33
N ILE A 39 -0.14 11.29 -11.52
CA ILE A 39 0.26 10.15 -10.71
C ILE A 39 0.16 10.59 -9.24
N ASP A 40 -0.90 10.17 -8.58
CA ASP A 40 -1.16 10.42 -7.15
C ASP A 40 -0.46 9.34 -6.31
N ILE A 41 0.11 9.70 -5.16
CA ILE A 41 0.74 8.75 -4.22
C ILE A 41 -0.17 8.54 -3.01
N SER A 42 -0.60 7.30 -2.78
CA SER A 42 -1.38 6.87 -1.62
C SER A 42 -0.53 6.01 -0.69
N LEU A 43 -0.21 6.57 0.47
CA LEU A 43 0.54 5.91 1.53
C LEU A 43 -0.43 5.44 2.63
N VAL A 44 -0.27 4.21 3.10
CA VAL A 44 -1.02 3.64 4.23
C VAL A 44 -0.07 3.26 5.36
N THR A 45 -0.40 3.68 6.58
CA THR A 45 0.47 3.52 7.77
C THR A 45 -0.32 3.38 9.07
N ASN A 46 0.30 2.81 10.10
CA ASN A 46 -0.27 2.69 11.43
C ASN A 46 0.68 3.23 12.52
N ASN A 47 1.52 2.37 13.10
CA ASN A 47 2.32 2.65 14.29
C ASN A 47 3.78 2.21 14.12
N ARG A 48 4.33 2.46 12.92
CA ARG A 48 5.72 2.12 12.53
C ARG A 48 6.47 3.40 12.11
N PRO A 49 6.68 4.38 13.01
CA PRO A 49 7.17 5.72 12.64
C PRO A 49 8.57 5.71 12.02
N ALA A 50 9.45 4.76 12.39
CA ALA A 50 10.77 4.63 11.77
C ALA A 50 10.69 4.11 10.32
N SER A 51 9.74 3.21 10.05
CA SER A 51 9.48 2.64 8.73
C SER A 51 8.81 3.68 7.82
N LEU A 52 7.79 4.40 8.34
CA LEU A 52 7.19 5.56 7.69
C LEU A 52 8.24 6.63 7.35
N HIS A 53 9.13 6.96 8.29
CA HIS A 53 10.19 7.95 8.06
C HIS A 53 11.11 7.53 6.91
N ARG A 54 11.48 6.24 6.81
CA ARG A 54 12.28 5.71 5.70
C ARG A 54 11.55 5.87 4.36
N LEU A 55 10.28 5.47 4.27
CA LEU A 55 9.47 5.63 3.06
C LEU A 55 9.37 7.11 2.63
N LEU A 56 8.96 7.99 3.55
CA LEU A 56 8.89 9.44 3.31
C LEU A 56 10.25 10.02 2.88
N SER A 57 11.34 9.58 3.52
CA SER A 57 12.72 9.96 3.16
C SER A 57 13.19 9.41 1.81
N SER A 58 12.53 8.39 1.24
CA SER A 58 12.83 7.88 -0.10
C SER A 58 12.01 8.62 -1.16
N LEU A 59 10.74 8.92 -0.87
CA LEU A 59 9.87 9.77 -1.69
C LEU A 59 10.47 11.17 -1.89
N GLN A 60 11.03 11.79 -0.84
CA GLN A 60 11.73 13.09 -0.92
C GLN A 60 13.01 13.08 -1.76
N LYS A 61 13.56 11.91 -2.13
CA LYS A 61 14.82 11.78 -2.89
C LYS A 61 14.61 11.34 -4.33
N ALA A 62 13.37 11.13 -4.75
CA ALA A 62 13.04 10.73 -6.10
C ALA A 62 12.95 11.91 -7.06
N HIS A 63 13.10 11.61 -8.35
CA HIS A 63 13.01 12.55 -9.45
C HIS A 63 11.60 12.52 -10.04
N TYR A 64 10.96 13.68 -10.15
CA TYR A 64 9.55 13.81 -10.56
C TYR A 64 9.38 14.50 -11.92
N PHE A 65 10.49 14.93 -12.54
CA PHE A 65 10.59 15.39 -13.92
C PHE A 65 9.64 16.56 -14.25
N GLY A 66 9.58 17.51 -13.30
CA GLY A 66 8.76 18.72 -13.37
C GLY A 66 7.28 18.58 -13.00
N ASP A 67 6.81 17.40 -12.58
CA ASP A 67 5.40 17.17 -12.26
C ASP A 67 5.02 17.58 -10.83
N GLU A 68 3.78 18.09 -10.66
CA GLU A 68 3.14 18.20 -9.36
C GLU A 68 2.47 16.86 -8.97
N VAL A 69 2.87 16.32 -7.81
CA VAL A 69 2.53 14.97 -7.34
C VAL A 69 1.79 15.05 -5.99
N PRO A 70 0.47 14.82 -5.95
CA PRO A 70 -0.30 14.79 -4.71
C PRO A 70 0.07 13.58 -3.84
N LEU A 71 0.19 13.80 -2.53
CA LEU A 71 0.52 12.77 -1.53
C LEU A 71 -0.61 12.63 -0.49
N TYR A 72 -1.22 11.45 -0.44
CA TYR A 72 -2.25 11.08 0.54
C TYR A 72 -1.63 10.22 1.66
N LEU A 73 -1.61 10.75 2.89
CA LEU A 73 -1.10 10.05 4.07
C LEU A 73 -2.27 9.48 4.87
N ASN A 74 -2.56 8.19 4.69
CA ASN A 74 -3.71 7.52 5.30
C ASN A 74 -3.29 6.79 6.59
N LEU A 75 -3.62 7.40 7.72
CA LEU A 75 -3.35 6.93 9.07
C LEU A 75 -4.51 6.05 9.58
N GLU A 76 -4.19 4.83 10.01
CA GLU A 76 -5.15 3.94 10.69
C GLU A 76 -5.55 4.49 12.08
N GLN A 77 -6.74 4.11 12.57
CA GLN A 77 -7.33 4.55 13.86
C GLN A 77 -6.46 4.25 15.09
N THR A 78 -5.45 3.41 14.95
CA THR A 78 -4.51 3.01 16.02
C THR A 78 -3.13 3.66 15.89
N ALA A 79 -2.97 4.61 14.96
CA ALA A 79 -1.70 5.29 14.71
C ALA A 79 -1.22 6.05 15.94
N ASP A 80 0.06 5.88 16.29
CA ASP A 80 0.63 6.49 17.49
C ASP A 80 0.95 7.99 17.30
N SER A 81 1.16 8.71 18.41
CA SER A 81 1.41 10.16 18.37
C SER A 81 2.71 10.57 17.65
N VAL A 82 3.67 9.65 17.49
CA VAL A 82 4.91 9.93 16.74
C VAL A 82 4.63 9.83 15.25
N THR A 83 3.89 8.81 14.83
CA THR A 83 3.46 8.60 13.44
C THR A 83 2.49 9.70 12.99
N GLN A 84 1.55 10.11 13.84
CA GLN A 84 0.66 11.26 13.58
C GLN A 84 1.43 12.57 13.40
N ARG A 85 2.42 12.87 14.26
CA ARG A 85 3.28 14.06 14.12
C ARG A 85 4.11 13.98 12.84
N LEU A 86 4.79 12.86 12.60
CA LEU A 86 5.60 12.65 11.40
C LEU A 86 4.81 12.85 10.09
N ALA A 87 3.53 12.50 10.05
CA ALA A 87 2.66 12.76 8.91
C ALA A 87 2.10 14.19 8.84
N SER A 88 1.96 14.88 9.98
CA SER A 88 1.46 16.27 10.04
C SER A 88 2.55 17.31 9.78
N ASP A 89 3.78 17.00 10.20
CA ASP A 89 4.97 17.86 10.12
C ASP A 89 5.79 17.57 8.85
N PHE A 90 5.26 16.76 7.91
CA PHE A 90 5.98 16.33 6.71
C PHE A 90 6.01 17.43 5.62
N ASP A 91 7.22 17.89 5.32
CA ASP A 91 7.49 18.81 4.20
C ASP A 91 7.55 18.05 2.86
N TRP A 92 6.77 18.51 1.88
CA TRP A 92 6.63 17.88 0.57
C TRP A 92 6.80 18.92 -0.55
N PRO A 93 7.99 19.01 -1.17
CA PRO A 93 8.29 20.06 -2.14
C PRO A 93 7.67 19.82 -3.52
N TYR A 94 7.04 18.66 -3.75
CA TYR A 94 6.57 18.23 -5.08
C TYR A 94 5.05 18.34 -5.26
N GLY A 95 4.27 18.83 -4.30
CA GLY A 95 2.83 18.96 -4.47
C GLY A 95 2.04 19.17 -3.18
N SER A 96 0.77 18.79 -3.17
CA SER A 96 -0.10 18.88 -1.99
C SER A 96 -0.03 17.64 -1.11
N VAL A 97 -0.03 17.82 0.22
CA VAL A 97 -0.19 16.73 1.19
C VAL A 97 -1.61 16.71 1.74
N THR A 98 -2.24 15.54 1.73
CA THR A 98 -3.56 15.30 2.33
C THR A 98 -3.45 14.22 3.41
N VAL A 99 -3.40 14.62 4.68
CA VAL A 99 -3.43 13.68 5.81
C VAL A 99 -4.86 13.26 6.10
N ARG A 100 -5.11 11.95 6.21
CA ARG A 100 -6.40 11.36 6.58
C ARG A 100 -6.19 10.44 7.78
N HIS A 101 -7.01 10.55 8.82
CA HIS A 101 -6.95 9.67 9.99
C HIS A 101 -8.31 8.99 10.22
N ARG A 102 -8.32 7.66 10.37
CA ARG A 102 -9.54 6.88 10.53
C ARG A 102 -10.19 7.05 11.92
N ILE A 103 -11.50 7.28 11.93
CA ILE A 103 -12.32 7.33 13.16
C ILE A 103 -12.67 5.92 13.68
N VAL A 104 -12.71 4.93 12.78
CA VAL A 104 -12.96 3.52 13.09
C VAL A 104 -11.86 2.68 12.45
N LEU A 105 -11.29 1.73 13.21
CA LEU A 105 -10.30 0.78 12.75
C LEU A 105 -10.74 0.08 11.46
N GLY A 106 -10.06 0.37 10.34
CA GLY A 106 -10.40 -0.18 9.03
C GLY A 106 -9.86 -1.60 8.85
N GLY A 107 -8.60 -1.81 9.20
CA GLY A 107 -7.89 -3.06 8.89
C GLY A 107 -7.53 -3.18 7.40
N LEU A 108 -6.79 -4.24 7.07
CA LEU A 108 -6.04 -4.36 5.80
C LEU A 108 -6.84 -4.11 4.52
N MET A 109 -8.12 -4.51 4.45
CA MET A 109 -8.94 -4.34 3.25
C MET A 109 -9.43 -2.88 3.10
N PRO A 110 -10.27 -2.31 4.00
CA PRO A 110 -10.67 -0.91 3.91
C PRO A 110 -9.49 0.06 3.87
N SER A 111 -8.45 -0.15 4.67
CA SER A 111 -7.34 0.78 4.79
C SER A 111 -6.47 0.89 3.53
N ILE A 112 -6.45 -0.14 2.66
CA ILE A 112 -5.89 -0.03 1.30
C ILE A 112 -6.94 0.49 0.31
N VAL A 113 -8.11 -0.15 0.24
CA VAL A 113 -9.12 0.11 -0.80
C VAL A 113 -9.64 1.55 -0.76
N GLU A 114 -9.96 2.07 0.43
CA GLU A 114 -10.53 3.42 0.58
C GLU A 114 -9.46 4.53 0.66
N SER A 115 -8.17 4.19 0.55
CA SER A 115 -7.07 5.15 0.68
C SER A 115 -7.03 6.18 -0.45
N TRP A 116 -7.43 5.77 -1.66
CA TRP A 116 -7.44 6.60 -2.87
C TRP A 116 -8.53 6.14 -3.85
N TYR A 117 -9.04 7.08 -4.64
CA TYR A 117 -9.99 6.84 -5.72
C TYR A 117 -9.74 7.86 -6.85
N PRO A 118 -9.73 7.46 -8.13
CA PRO A 118 -9.30 8.32 -9.22
C PRO A 118 -10.28 9.46 -9.54
N ALA A 119 -9.73 10.64 -9.83
CA ALA A 119 -10.49 11.80 -10.30
C ALA A 119 -10.86 11.72 -11.79
N SER A 120 -10.04 11.08 -12.63
CA SER A 120 -10.27 10.86 -14.07
C SER A 120 -9.66 9.55 -14.56
N ASN A 121 -9.87 9.20 -15.83
CA ASN A 121 -9.17 8.09 -16.51
C ASN A 121 -7.66 8.37 -16.73
N ASP A 122 -7.21 9.60 -16.47
CA ASP A 122 -5.83 10.05 -16.58
C ASP A 122 -5.15 10.16 -15.20
N THR A 123 -5.86 9.83 -14.11
CA THR A 123 -5.34 9.90 -12.73
C THR A 123 -4.99 8.51 -12.22
N TYR A 124 -3.71 8.20 -12.07
CA TYR A 124 -3.17 6.90 -11.67
C TYR A 124 -2.78 6.93 -10.18
N GLY A 125 -3.04 5.85 -9.45
CA GLY A 125 -2.79 5.80 -8.00
C GLY A 125 -1.63 4.86 -7.66
N VAL A 126 -0.57 5.38 -7.03
CA VAL A 126 0.56 4.60 -6.52
C VAL A 126 0.29 4.19 -5.08
N PHE A 127 0.25 2.89 -4.80
CA PHE A 127 -0.07 2.35 -3.48
C PHE A 127 1.20 1.89 -2.75
N LEU A 128 1.43 2.44 -1.55
CA LEU A 128 2.61 2.19 -0.71
C LEU A 128 2.18 1.92 0.75
N GLU A 129 2.77 0.91 1.37
CA GLU A 129 2.66 0.65 2.82
C GLU A 129 3.96 1.11 3.50
N ASP A 130 3.90 1.49 4.79
CA ASP A 130 5.06 2.03 5.52
C ASP A 130 6.27 1.09 5.69
N ASP A 131 6.18 -0.17 5.25
CA ASP A 131 7.29 -1.13 5.19
C ASP A 131 7.99 -1.22 3.82
N VAL A 132 7.58 -0.41 2.85
CA VAL A 132 8.21 -0.23 1.54
C VAL A 132 9.28 0.88 1.59
N GLU A 133 10.28 0.82 0.71
CA GLU A 133 11.14 1.96 0.32
C GLU A 133 11.19 2.01 -1.22
N VAL A 134 11.26 3.21 -1.82
CA VAL A 134 11.26 3.40 -3.27
C VAL A 134 12.62 3.88 -3.81
N SER A 135 12.94 3.46 -5.04
CA SER A 135 14.09 3.95 -5.80
C SER A 135 13.92 5.43 -6.14
N PRO A 136 15.00 6.24 -6.20
CA PRO A 136 14.94 7.58 -6.78
C PRO A 136 14.38 7.65 -8.22
N MET A 137 14.42 6.53 -8.95
CA MET A 137 13.98 6.39 -10.34
C MET A 137 12.53 5.90 -10.49
N PHE A 138 11.82 5.60 -9.39
CA PHE A 138 10.51 4.92 -9.44
C PHE A 138 9.47 5.69 -10.26
N TYR A 139 9.44 7.02 -10.14
CA TYR A 139 8.47 7.86 -10.84
C TYR A 139 8.78 7.97 -12.34
N GLY A 140 10.07 7.99 -12.71
CA GLY A 140 10.49 7.94 -14.12
C GLY A 140 10.04 6.64 -14.80
N TRP A 141 10.16 5.49 -14.12
CA TRP A 141 9.63 4.20 -14.60
C TRP A 141 8.11 4.26 -14.82
N LEU A 142 7.36 4.78 -13.85
CA LEU A 142 5.91 4.94 -13.98
C LEU A 142 5.53 5.89 -15.12
N LYS A 143 6.15 7.07 -15.21
CA LYS A 143 5.85 8.06 -16.24
C LYS A 143 6.22 7.56 -17.63
N MET A 144 7.38 6.92 -17.80
CA MET A 144 7.78 6.29 -19.06
C MET A 144 6.76 5.22 -19.50
N THR A 145 6.41 4.29 -18.61
CA THR A 145 5.51 3.17 -18.94
C THR A 145 4.09 3.63 -19.18
N ILE A 146 3.55 4.53 -18.36
CA ILE A 146 2.22 5.11 -18.55
C ILE A 146 2.14 5.89 -19.87
N LEU A 147 3.08 6.80 -20.16
CA LEU A 147 3.08 7.54 -21.43
C LEU A 147 3.20 6.62 -22.64
N TYR A 148 4.10 5.64 -22.61
CA TYR A 148 4.30 4.70 -23.71
C TYR A 148 3.06 3.84 -23.96
N TYR A 149 2.59 3.08 -22.96
CA TYR A 149 1.51 2.12 -23.17
C TYR A 149 0.13 2.79 -23.29
N ARG A 150 -0.17 3.84 -22.51
CA ARG A 150 -1.53 4.42 -22.44
C ARG A 150 -1.75 5.62 -23.37
N TYR A 151 -0.71 6.34 -23.77
CA TYR A 151 -0.86 7.58 -24.55
C TYR A 151 -0.23 7.56 -25.95
N SER A 152 0.65 6.60 -26.28
CA SER A 152 1.05 6.40 -27.67
C SER A 152 -0.10 5.81 -28.49
N MET A 153 -0.29 6.33 -29.71
CA MET A 153 -1.17 5.77 -30.74
C MET A 153 -0.77 4.34 -31.12
N ALA A 154 0.49 3.98 -30.91
CA ALA A 154 1.01 2.64 -31.17
C ALA A 154 0.50 1.58 -30.17
N MET A 155 0.30 1.94 -28.90
CA MET A 155 0.03 0.98 -27.81
C MET A 155 -1.32 1.12 -27.12
N ARG A 156 -1.89 2.33 -27.02
CA ARG A 156 -3.08 2.62 -26.17
C ARG A 156 -4.28 1.68 -26.41
N ASP A 157 -4.51 1.31 -27.67
CA ASP A 157 -5.64 0.49 -28.12
C ASP A 157 -5.33 -1.01 -28.01
N ARG A 158 -4.07 -1.39 -27.79
CA ARG A 158 -3.59 -2.78 -27.60
C ARG A 158 -3.44 -3.11 -26.11
N SER A 159 -2.82 -2.23 -25.32
CA SER A 159 -2.54 -2.45 -23.89
C SER A 159 -3.77 -2.27 -22.97
N THR A 160 -4.99 -2.48 -23.48
CA THR A 160 -6.24 -2.18 -22.76
C THR A 160 -6.53 -3.12 -21.59
N ARG A 161 -5.78 -4.23 -21.47
CA ARG A 161 -5.85 -5.16 -20.32
C ARG A 161 -4.81 -4.89 -19.22
N LEU A 162 -4.01 -3.82 -19.34
CA LEU A 162 -3.15 -3.37 -18.25
C LEU A 162 -4.00 -2.85 -17.07
N PHE A 163 -3.86 -3.45 -15.88
CA PHE A 163 -4.44 -2.93 -14.64
C PHE A 163 -3.47 -2.10 -13.80
N GLY A 164 -2.18 -2.10 -14.14
CA GLY A 164 -1.17 -1.38 -13.39
C GLY A 164 0.27 -1.64 -13.84
N VAL A 165 1.19 -0.99 -13.12
CA VAL A 165 2.65 -1.13 -13.27
C VAL A 165 3.25 -1.39 -11.89
N SER A 166 3.96 -2.49 -11.72
CA SER A 166 4.72 -2.80 -10.51
C SER A 166 5.97 -1.92 -10.41
N LEU A 167 6.32 -1.55 -9.18
CA LEU A 167 7.65 -1.03 -8.85
C LEU A 167 8.60 -2.16 -8.40
N TYR A 168 8.05 -3.25 -7.88
CA TYR A 168 8.78 -4.39 -7.32
C TYR A 168 9.09 -5.46 -8.38
N GLN A 169 10.30 -6.02 -8.36
CA GLN A 169 10.68 -7.19 -9.16
C GLN A 169 10.42 -8.52 -8.41
N GLN A 170 9.58 -9.38 -8.98
CA GLN A 170 9.02 -10.54 -8.27
C GLN A 170 10.02 -11.70 -8.04
N LYS A 171 10.48 -11.90 -6.79
CA LYS A 171 11.34 -13.04 -6.37
C LYS A 171 10.60 -14.38 -6.08
N PHE A 172 9.27 -14.36 -5.99
CA PHE A 172 8.48 -15.51 -5.51
C PHE A 172 7.04 -15.51 -6.04
N PHE A 173 6.51 -16.66 -6.45
CA PHE A 173 5.07 -16.86 -6.65
C PHE A 173 4.39 -17.24 -5.34
N GLU A 174 3.37 -16.48 -4.92
CA GLU A 174 2.70 -16.68 -3.63
C GLU A 174 1.29 -17.29 -3.71
N LEU A 175 0.78 -17.53 -4.93
CA LEU A 175 -0.61 -17.94 -5.16
C LEU A 175 -0.81 -19.44 -5.36
N ARG A 176 0.27 -20.22 -5.55
CA ARG A 176 0.19 -21.69 -5.73
C ARG A 176 -0.34 -22.40 -4.46
N PRO A 177 -1.13 -23.48 -4.58
CA PRO A 177 -1.75 -24.15 -3.43
C PRO A 177 -0.76 -24.63 -2.35
N GLU A 178 0.41 -25.11 -2.78
CA GLU A 178 1.48 -25.67 -1.94
C GLU A 178 2.12 -24.61 -1.03
N GLY A 179 2.01 -23.33 -1.38
CA GLY A 179 2.60 -22.23 -0.63
C GLY A 179 3.25 -21.18 -1.52
N ARG A 180 4.26 -20.51 -0.98
CA ARG A 180 5.10 -19.58 -1.75
C ARG A 180 6.27 -20.35 -2.34
N GLN A 181 6.41 -20.31 -3.66
CA GLN A 181 7.52 -20.91 -4.40
C GLN A 181 8.51 -19.83 -4.86
N PRO A 182 9.83 -20.10 -4.88
CA PRO A 182 10.81 -19.22 -5.54
C PRO A 182 10.42 -18.96 -7.00
N PHE A 183 10.74 -17.77 -7.50
CA PHE A 183 10.58 -17.41 -8.90
C PHE A 183 11.72 -16.48 -9.32
N ASP A 184 12.27 -16.75 -10.50
CA ASP A 184 13.24 -15.89 -11.15
C ASP A 184 12.82 -15.73 -12.62
N ALA A 185 12.51 -14.50 -13.03
CA ALA A 185 12.08 -14.20 -14.38
C ALA A 185 13.24 -14.29 -15.39
N HIS A 186 14.48 -14.00 -14.98
CA HIS A 186 15.67 -14.14 -15.84
C HIS A 186 15.85 -15.61 -16.23
N VAL A 187 15.82 -16.53 -15.25
CA VAL A 187 15.97 -17.97 -15.48
C VAL A 187 14.83 -18.53 -16.34
N LEU A 188 13.59 -18.05 -16.12
CA LEU A 188 12.46 -18.41 -16.99
C LEU A 188 12.70 -17.94 -18.44
N PHE A 189 13.12 -16.71 -18.66
CA PHE A 189 13.29 -16.14 -19.99
C PHE A 189 14.52 -16.72 -20.72
N GLU A 190 15.62 -17.02 -20.02
CA GLU A 190 16.73 -17.83 -20.52
C GLU A 190 16.25 -19.19 -21.04
N SER A 191 15.43 -19.92 -20.25
CA SER A 191 14.88 -21.22 -20.66
C SER A 191 13.92 -21.17 -21.85
N LEU A 192 13.41 -19.98 -22.18
CA LEU A 192 12.52 -19.72 -23.32
C LEU A 192 13.25 -19.08 -24.52
N ALA A 193 14.57 -18.90 -24.43
CA ALA A 193 15.40 -18.16 -25.39
C ALA A 193 14.93 -16.71 -25.66
N LEU A 194 14.36 -16.08 -24.63
CA LEU A 194 14.07 -14.65 -24.56
C LEU A 194 15.23 -13.89 -23.89
N ASP A 195 15.22 -12.56 -23.94
CA ASP A 195 16.21 -11.79 -23.18
C ASP A 195 15.95 -11.92 -21.66
N PRO A 196 16.95 -12.25 -20.83
CA PRO A 196 16.77 -12.45 -19.39
C PRO A 196 16.24 -11.21 -18.66
N THR A 197 16.47 -10.01 -19.21
CA THR A 197 16.10 -8.71 -18.64
C THR A 197 14.85 -8.09 -19.25
N LEU A 198 14.14 -8.83 -20.10
CA LEU A 198 12.89 -8.36 -20.71
C LEU A 198 11.82 -8.09 -19.63
N PRO A 199 11.22 -6.89 -19.55
CA PRO A 199 10.06 -6.67 -18.69
C PRO A 199 8.88 -7.51 -19.16
N TYR A 200 7.96 -7.85 -18.26
CA TYR A 200 6.93 -8.85 -18.52
C TYR A 200 5.56 -8.43 -17.98
N LEU A 201 4.53 -9.17 -18.39
CA LEU A 201 3.16 -9.02 -17.95
C LEU A 201 2.83 -10.13 -16.94
N SER A 202 2.13 -9.83 -15.86
CA SER A 202 1.60 -10.87 -14.97
C SER A 202 0.20 -10.57 -14.46
N GLN A 203 -0.60 -11.63 -14.30
CA GLN A 203 -1.90 -11.53 -13.62
C GLN A 203 -1.76 -11.29 -12.10
N ILE A 204 -0.57 -11.39 -11.53
CA ILE A 204 -0.37 -11.21 -10.08
C ILE A 204 -0.34 -9.72 -9.73
N PRO A 205 -1.24 -9.22 -8.86
CA PRO A 205 -1.18 -7.83 -8.39
C PRO A 205 -0.01 -7.62 -7.43
N CYS A 206 0.83 -6.62 -7.72
CA CYS A 206 1.89 -6.22 -6.81
C CYS A 206 1.32 -5.46 -5.59
N SER A 207 1.81 -5.80 -4.40
CA SER A 207 1.42 -5.19 -3.12
C SER A 207 2.60 -4.57 -2.36
N TRP A 208 3.75 -4.37 -3.02
CA TRP A 208 4.98 -3.81 -2.43
C TRP A 208 5.46 -2.57 -3.20
N GLY A 209 4.52 -1.73 -3.62
CA GLY A 209 4.73 -0.60 -4.52
C GLY A 209 4.28 -0.90 -5.95
N ALA A 210 3.19 -0.26 -6.37
CA ALA A 210 2.67 -0.34 -7.73
C ALA A 210 1.73 0.84 -8.03
N ALA A 211 1.68 1.26 -9.29
CA ALA A 211 0.61 2.12 -9.81
C ALA A 211 -0.56 1.27 -10.29
N TYR A 212 -1.78 1.60 -9.86
CA TYR A 212 -3.03 0.98 -10.32
C TYR A 212 -3.77 1.93 -11.27
N PHE A 213 -4.34 1.36 -12.35
CA PHE A 213 -4.97 2.13 -13.42
C PHE A 213 -6.41 2.51 -13.05
N PRO A 214 -6.85 3.75 -13.37
CA PRO A 214 -8.09 4.32 -12.83
C PRO A 214 -9.35 3.53 -13.18
N GLU A 215 -9.48 3.02 -14.41
CA GLU A 215 -10.69 2.31 -14.79
C GLU A 215 -10.82 0.97 -14.07
N VAL A 216 -9.73 0.20 -13.99
CA VAL A 216 -9.72 -1.10 -13.30
C VAL A 216 -9.84 -0.92 -11.78
N TRP A 217 -9.31 0.16 -11.20
CA TRP A 217 -9.52 0.45 -9.78
C TRP A 217 -10.98 0.78 -9.46
N ARG A 218 -11.67 1.56 -10.31
CA ARG A 218 -13.12 1.80 -10.17
C ARG A 218 -13.94 0.53 -10.39
N GLU A 219 -13.55 -0.31 -11.35
CA GLU A 219 -14.17 -1.62 -11.56
C GLU A 219 -13.98 -2.50 -10.32
N PHE A 220 -12.80 -2.49 -9.70
CA PHE A 220 -12.50 -3.24 -8.48
C PHE A 220 -13.32 -2.76 -7.27
N HIS A 221 -13.49 -1.45 -7.08
CA HIS A 221 -14.39 -0.92 -6.05
C HIS A 221 -15.82 -1.44 -6.21
N LEU A 222 -16.33 -1.47 -7.45
CA LEU A 222 -17.64 -2.04 -7.75
C LEU A 222 -17.65 -3.55 -7.51
N TYR A 223 -16.69 -4.30 -8.06
CA TYR A 223 -16.55 -5.75 -7.91
C TYR A 223 -16.51 -6.19 -6.45
N LEU A 224 -15.73 -5.51 -5.62
CA LEU A 224 -15.63 -5.76 -4.18
C LEU A 224 -16.97 -5.52 -3.49
N ALA A 225 -17.68 -4.43 -3.82
CA ALA A 225 -19.02 -4.17 -3.28
C ALA A 225 -20.06 -5.22 -3.73
N LEU A 226 -19.93 -5.76 -4.95
CA LEU A 226 -20.76 -6.88 -5.41
C LEU A 226 -20.46 -8.17 -4.61
N ARG A 227 -19.18 -8.58 -4.52
CA ARG A 227 -18.76 -9.79 -3.78
C ARG A 227 -19.07 -9.73 -2.29
N LEU A 228 -18.80 -8.59 -1.63
CA LEU A 228 -19.06 -8.42 -0.20
C LEU A 228 -20.56 -8.31 0.16
N SER A 229 -21.44 -8.13 -0.83
CA SER A 229 -22.88 -8.18 -0.61
C SER A 229 -23.47 -9.59 -0.56
N GLU A 230 -22.71 -10.59 -1.06
CA GLU A 230 -23.14 -11.99 -1.28
C GLU A 230 -24.43 -12.17 -2.11
N MET A 231 -24.95 -11.10 -2.74
CA MET A 231 -26.24 -11.11 -3.46
C MET A 231 -26.21 -11.85 -4.81
N ALA A 232 -25.04 -12.02 -5.41
CA ALA A 232 -24.85 -12.71 -6.69
C ALA A 232 -24.06 -14.02 -6.54
N VAL A 233 -22.95 -13.99 -5.79
CA VAL A 233 -22.11 -15.17 -5.50
C VAL A 233 -21.61 -15.08 -4.05
N PRO A 234 -21.86 -16.09 -3.18
CA PRO A 234 -21.35 -16.17 -1.81
C PRO A 234 -19.83 -15.99 -1.67
N ILE A 235 -19.36 -15.44 -0.55
CA ILE A 235 -17.93 -15.26 -0.24
C ILE A 235 -17.19 -16.60 -0.10
N ALA A 236 -17.92 -17.66 0.30
CA ALA A 236 -17.43 -19.03 0.39
C ALA A 236 -17.06 -19.62 -0.98
N ASP A 237 -17.77 -19.21 -2.04
CA ASP A 237 -17.62 -19.76 -3.37
C ASP A 237 -16.36 -19.20 -4.05
N GLN A 238 -15.65 -20.10 -4.73
CA GLN A 238 -14.32 -19.86 -5.29
C GLN A 238 -14.44 -19.48 -6.76
N ILE A 239 -14.28 -18.18 -7.06
CA ILE A 239 -14.28 -17.65 -8.44
C ILE A 239 -13.10 -18.18 -9.25
N VAL A 240 -11.92 -18.26 -8.61
CA VAL A 240 -10.70 -18.82 -9.18
C VAL A 240 -10.51 -20.22 -8.57
N PRO A 241 -10.45 -21.29 -9.38
CA PRO A 241 -10.20 -22.64 -8.86
C PRO A 241 -8.77 -22.76 -8.31
N GLU A 242 -8.56 -23.68 -7.37
CA GLU A 242 -7.22 -24.14 -6.95
C GLU A 242 -6.15 -23.04 -6.76
N ILE A 243 -6.52 -21.95 -6.09
CA ILE A 243 -5.62 -20.83 -5.79
C ILE A 243 -5.55 -20.53 -4.29
N ARG A 244 -4.36 -20.19 -3.80
CA ARG A 244 -4.08 -19.95 -2.38
C ARG A 244 -4.77 -18.70 -1.83
N SER A 245 -5.11 -17.73 -2.68
CA SER A 245 -5.83 -16.51 -2.29
C SER A 245 -7.26 -16.76 -1.81
N ASN A 246 -7.87 -17.90 -2.15
CA ASN A 246 -9.17 -18.32 -1.59
C ASN A 246 -9.12 -18.47 -0.05
N LYS A 247 -7.93 -18.74 0.51
CA LYS A 247 -7.67 -18.81 1.96
C LYS A 247 -7.48 -17.42 2.61
N TRP A 248 -7.66 -16.32 1.88
CA TRP A 248 -7.44 -14.93 2.36
C TRP A 248 -8.70 -14.04 2.35
N PRO A 249 -9.84 -14.45 2.93
CA PRO A 249 -11.13 -13.73 2.82
C PRO A 249 -11.13 -12.31 3.41
N GLN A 250 -10.14 -11.95 4.23
CA GLN A 250 -9.96 -10.61 4.83
C GLN A 250 -8.96 -9.72 4.07
N SER A 251 -8.37 -10.21 2.97
CA SER A 251 -7.44 -9.43 2.14
C SER A 251 -8.16 -8.89 0.90
N TRP A 252 -8.00 -7.59 0.63
CA TRP A 252 -8.43 -6.99 -0.64
C TRP A 252 -7.82 -7.73 -1.84
N LYS A 253 -6.61 -8.27 -1.68
CA LYS A 253 -5.85 -8.99 -2.69
C LYS A 253 -6.55 -10.27 -3.17
N LYS A 254 -7.42 -10.92 -2.36
CA LYS A 254 -8.27 -12.02 -2.85
C LYS A 254 -9.15 -11.52 -4.00
N TYR A 255 -9.97 -10.51 -3.71
CA TYR A 255 -11.04 -10.06 -4.59
C TYR A 255 -10.54 -9.35 -5.86
N ILE A 256 -9.38 -8.68 -5.80
CA ILE A 256 -8.78 -8.13 -7.03
C ILE A 256 -8.20 -9.25 -7.91
N ILE A 257 -7.66 -10.34 -7.33
CA ILE A 257 -7.24 -11.53 -8.10
C ILE A 257 -8.45 -12.18 -8.79
N GLU A 258 -9.61 -12.25 -8.11
CA GLU A 258 -10.85 -12.75 -8.74
C GLU A 258 -11.27 -11.89 -9.95
N LEU A 259 -11.22 -10.55 -9.85
CA LEU A 259 -11.51 -9.66 -10.98
C LEU A 259 -10.47 -9.78 -12.11
N ILE A 260 -9.18 -9.82 -11.77
CA ILE A 260 -8.08 -9.94 -12.73
C ILE A 260 -8.19 -11.24 -13.53
N TYR A 261 -8.53 -12.35 -12.86
CA TYR A 261 -8.82 -13.63 -13.49
C TYR A 261 -9.99 -13.53 -14.48
N LEU A 262 -11.15 -13.04 -14.03
CA LEU A 262 -12.37 -12.98 -14.84
C LEU A 262 -12.27 -12.07 -16.07
N ARG A 263 -11.44 -11.01 -16.03
CA ARG A 263 -11.25 -10.07 -17.15
C ARG A 263 -10.03 -10.35 -18.03
N GLY A 264 -9.17 -11.31 -17.63
CA GLY A 264 -7.86 -11.52 -18.27
C GLY A 264 -6.96 -10.28 -18.17
N TYR A 265 -6.94 -9.60 -17.02
CA TYR A 265 -6.10 -8.42 -16.80
C TYR A 265 -4.65 -8.81 -16.48
N VAL A 266 -3.70 -7.91 -16.77
CA VAL A 266 -2.26 -8.06 -16.48
C VAL A 266 -1.63 -6.76 -15.94
N MET A 267 -0.57 -6.89 -15.15
CA MET A 267 0.26 -5.79 -14.66
C MET A 267 1.65 -5.89 -15.25
N LEU A 268 2.21 -4.77 -15.67
CA LEU A 268 3.59 -4.70 -16.15
C LEU A 268 4.56 -4.81 -14.97
N TYR A 269 5.57 -5.66 -15.09
CA TYR A 269 6.65 -5.85 -14.12
C TYR A 269 8.01 -5.43 -14.70
N PRO A 270 8.84 -4.68 -13.94
CA PRO A 270 10.24 -4.46 -14.29
C PRO A 270 11.03 -5.77 -14.12
N ASN A 271 12.13 -5.90 -14.86
CA ASN A 271 12.98 -7.10 -14.84
C ASN A 271 14.47 -6.78 -15.07
N TYR A 272 14.95 -5.71 -14.45
CA TYR A 272 16.35 -5.29 -14.58
C TYR A 272 17.30 -6.27 -13.86
N ALA A 273 18.46 -6.50 -14.47
CA ALA A 273 19.48 -7.44 -13.98
C ALA A 273 19.83 -7.26 -12.49
N ASN A 274 20.26 -8.35 -11.86
CA ASN A 274 20.61 -8.42 -10.43
C ASN A 274 19.46 -8.06 -9.48
N TYR A 275 18.21 -8.20 -9.92
CA TYR A 275 17.01 -7.75 -9.19
C TYR A 275 16.95 -6.24 -8.93
N SER A 276 17.57 -5.41 -9.77
CA SER A 276 17.42 -3.95 -9.64
C SER A 276 15.94 -3.55 -9.80
N SER A 277 15.43 -2.83 -8.81
CA SER A 277 13.99 -2.68 -8.58
C SER A 277 13.62 -1.25 -8.20
N LEU A 278 12.40 -0.83 -8.55
CA LEU A 278 11.91 0.51 -8.28
C LEU A 278 11.28 0.64 -6.88
N SER A 279 10.99 -0.47 -6.22
CA SER A 279 10.67 -0.55 -4.79
C SER A 279 11.24 -1.82 -4.15
N THR A 280 11.31 -1.83 -2.81
CA THR A 280 11.74 -2.96 -1.98
C THR A 280 10.89 -3.03 -0.71
N ASN A 281 10.69 -4.22 -0.14
CA ASN A 281 9.91 -4.41 1.10
C ASN A 281 10.79 -4.97 2.22
N HIS A 282 10.78 -4.30 3.37
CA HIS A 282 11.70 -4.60 4.48
C HIS A 282 11.18 -5.64 5.48
N VAL A 283 9.99 -6.21 5.24
CA VAL A 283 9.38 -7.27 6.06
C VAL A 283 9.20 -6.82 7.52
N GLU A 284 8.65 -5.62 7.71
CA GLU A 284 8.43 -5.05 9.03
C GLU A 284 7.35 -5.82 9.79
N LYS A 285 7.50 -5.93 11.11
CA LYS A 285 6.51 -6.58 11.99
C LYS A 285 5.11 -6.04 11.76
N GLY A 286 4.12 -6.92 11.58
CA GLY A 286 2.75 -6.54 11.26
C GLY A 286 1.82 -7.75 11.20
N THR A 287 0.62 -7.58 10.64
CA THR A 287 -0.45 -8.60 10.62
C THR A 287 -0.01 -9.95 10.03
N HIS A 288 0.96 -9.96 9.12
CA HIS A 288 1.46 -11.17 8.45
C HIS A 288 2.83 -11.67 8.94
N ILE A 289 3.55 -10.92 9.80
CA ILE A 289 4.96 -11.17 10.14
C ILE A 289 5.15 -11.13 11.67
N LYS A 290 5.69 -12.22 12.24
CA LYS A 290 5.93 -12.39 13.68
C LYS A 290 7.43 -12.37 14.01
N ASP A 291 7.76 -11.94 15.23
CA ASP A 291 9.12 -11.57 15.67
C ASP A 291 10.21 -12.61 15.36
N ALA A 292 9.95 -13.90 15.61
CA ALA A 292 10.93 -14.98 15.48
C ALA A 292 11.37 -15.30 14.03
N VAL A 293 10.80 -14.62 13.03
CA VAL A 293 10.90 -14.98 11.60
C VAL A 293 11.58 -13.88 10.76
N VAL A 294 11.59 -12.63 11.23
CA VAL A 294 11.93 -11.42 10.45
C VAL A 294 13.26 -11.54 9.69
N SER A 295 14.37 -11.88 10.36
CA SER A 295 15.72 -11.82 9.76
C SER A 295 15.94 -12.80 8.61
N LYS A 296 15.41 -14.02 8.69
CA LYS A 296 15.50 -15.01 7.60
C LYS A 296 14.53 -14.72 6.45
N THR A 297 13.40 -14.08 6.74
CA THR A 297 12.38 -13.76 5.73
C THR A 297 12.68 -12.47 4.99
N ARG A 298 13.34 -11.49 5.61
CA ARG A 298 13.71 -10.20 5.01
C ARG A 298 14.48 -10.35 3.69
N ALA A 299 15.47 -11.26 3.61
CA ALA A 299 16.21 -11.55 2.38
C ALA A 299 15.37 -12.14 1.22
N GLN A 300 14.16 -12.65 1.52
CA GLN A 300 13.22 -13.17 0.51
C GLN A 300 12.36 -12.07 -0.15
N TYR A 301 12.34 -10.86 0.43
CA TYR A 301 11.53 -9.72 -0.04
C TYR A 301 12.41 -8.52 -0.40
N GLU A 302 13.57 -8.36 0.23
CA GLU A 302 14.49 -7.29 -0.15
C GLU A 302 15.13 -7.60 -1.51
N VAL A 303 15.01 -6.61 -2.38
CA VAL A 303 15.67 -6.43 -3.67
C VAL A 303 16.52 -5.16 -3.60
N PRO A 304 17.64 -5.05 -4.36
CA PRO A 304 18.36 -3.79 -4.48
C PRO A 304 17.47 -2.73 -5.14
N LEU A 305 17.44 -1.53 -4.57
CA LEU A 305 16.80 -0.38 -5.20
C LEU A 305 17.68 0.17 -6.32
N MET A 306 17.11 0.36 -7.50
CA MET A 306 17.77 1.01 -8.62
C MET A 306 18.28 2.39 -8.19
N THR A 307 19.54 2.67 -8.49
CA THR A 307 20.21 3.93 -8.16
C THR A 307 20.13 4.91 -9.32
N ARG A 308 20.39 6.20 -9.06
CA ARG A 308 20.51 7.24 -10.09
C ARG A 308 21.72 7.09 -11.03
N GLN A 309 22.52 6.04 -10.84
CA GLN A 309 23.65 5.66 -11.68
C GLN A 309 23.28 4.57 -12.69
N GLU A 310 22.10 3.96 -12.55
CA GLU A 310 21.50 3.03 -13.48
C GLU A 310 20.49 3.75 -14.38
N SER A 311 20.36 3.31 -15.63
CA SER A 311 19.41 3.87 -16.60
C SER A 311 18.11 3.08 -16.60
N LEU A 312 16.97 3.78 -16.70
CA LEU A 312 15.68 3.15 -16.98
C LEU A 312 15.63 2.50 -18.38
N LEU A 313 16.55 2.88 -19.28
CA LEU A 313 16.78 2.26 -20.58
C LEU A 313 17.79 1.10 -20.55
N ALA A 314 18.15 0.58 -19.37
CA ALA A 314 18.83 -0.72 -19.22
C ALA A 314 17.89 -1.90 -19.55
N LEU A 315 17.26 -1.82 -20.73
CA LEU A 315 16.27 -2.74 -21.29
C LEU A 315 16.87 -3.35 -22.59
N PRO A 316 16.43 -4.55 -23.02
CA PRO A 316 17.06 -5.31 -24.12
C PRO A 316 17.24 -4.56 -25.45
N SER A 317 16.42 -3.54 -25.72
CA SER A 317 16.47 -2.72 -26.93
C SER A 317 16.70 -1.23 -26.67
N GLY A 318 17.12 -0.84 -25.45
CA GLY A 318 17.26 0.57 -25.05
C GLY A 318 15.94 1.35 -25.02
N ARG A 319 14.80 0.65 -24.94
CA ARG A 319 13.42 1.19 -24.96
C ARG A 319 12.44 0.15 -24.43
N LEU A 320 11.21 0.57 -24.13
CA LEU A 320 10.11 -0.35 -23.81
C LEU A 320 9.74 -1.25 -25.01
N PRO A 321 9.46 -2.55 -24.80
CA PRO A 321 8.90 -3.43 -25.83
C PRO A 321 7.45 -3.06 -26.19
N SER A 322 6.96 -3.53 -27.34
CA SER A 322 5.54 -3.48 -27.67
C SER A 322 4.75 -4.43 -26.77
N TYR A 323 3.48 -4.11 -26.46
CA TYR A 323 2.64 -4.93 -25.57
C TYR A 323 2.61 -6.42 -25.97
N GLU A 324 2.44 -6.71 -27.26
CA GLU A 324 2.35 -8.07 -27.82
C GLU A 324 3.68 -8.83 -27.84
N THR A 325 4.77 -8.19 -27.43
CA THR A 325 6.12 -8.80 -27.33
C THR A 325 6.54 -9.06 -25.89
N LEU A 326 5.71 -8.68 -24.91
CA LEU A 326 5.94 -8.97 -23.50
C LEU A 326 5.43 -10.40 -23.18
N PRO A 327 6.23 -11.28 -22.54
CA PRO A 327 5.72 -12.56 -22.08
C PRO A 327 4.70 -12.36 -20.96
N ILE A 328 3.59 -13.11 -21.01
CA ILE A 328 2.53 -13.09 -19.99
C ILE A 328 2.72 -14.27 -19.03
N ILE A 329 2.62 -13.98 -17.74
CA ILE A 329 2.73 -14.93 -16.63
C ILE A 329 1.40 -14.98 -15.85
N ASP A 330 0.75 -16.14 -15.85
CA ASP A 330 -0.55 -16.33 -15.21
C ASP A 330 -0.49 -16.38 -13.67
N LEU A 331 -1.65 -16.50 -13.02
CA LEU A 331 -1.75 -16.55 -11.55
C LEU A 331 -1.01 -17.74 -10.90
N TRP A 332 -0.72 -18.80 -11.65
CA TRP A 332 0.03 -19.97 -11.19
C TRP A 332 1.52 -19.86 -11.54
N GLY A 333 1.95 -18.77 -12.18
CA GLY A 333 3.34 -18.58 -12.58
C GLY A 333 3.73 -19.40 -13.82
N MET A 334 2.77 -19.70 -14.69
CA MET A 334 2.99 -20.35 -15.98
C MET A 334 2.97 -19.31 -17.11
N VAL A 335 3.69 -19.58 -18.20
CA VAL A 335 3.61 -18.75 -19.41
C VAL A 335 2.24 -18.94 -20.06
N ALA A 336 1.63 -17.85 -20.51
CA ALA A 336 0.35 -17.81 -21.20
C ALA A 336 0.36 -16.79 -22.34
N THR A 337 -0.68 -16.78 -23.17
CA THR A 337 -1.03 -15.69 -24.10
C THR A 337 -2.15 -14.81 -23.55
N ASP A 338 -2.46 -13.69 -24.21
CA ASP A 338 -3.68 -12.93 -23.91
C ASP A 338 -4.94 -13.82 -24.06
N ASP A 339 -5.04 -14.60 -25.15
CA ASP A 339 -6.18 -15.48 -25.40
C ASP A 339 -6.37 -16.51 -24.28
N ASP A 340 -5.30 -17.15 -23.79
CA ASP A 340 -5.33 -18.13 -22.69
C ASP A 340 -5.87 -17.57 -21.36
N ILE A 341 -5.66 -16.27 -21.09
CA ILE A 341 -6.14 -15.64 -19.85
C ILE A 341 -7.52 -15.02 -20.02
N ILE A 342 -7.88 -14.57 -21.22
CA ILE A 342 -9.21 -14.01 -21.52
C ILE A 342 -10.25 -15.12 -21.64
N GLU A 343 -9.95 -16.19 -22.39
CA GLU A 343 -10.88 -17.32 -22.54
C GLU A 343 -11.12 -17.99 -21.19
N ARG A 344 -10.06 -18.24 -20.40
CA ARG A 344 -10.15 -18.82 -19.05
C ARG A 344 -11.04 -17.97 -18.12
N GLY A 345 -10.83 -16.65 -18.10
CA GLY A 345 -11.67 -15.73 -17.34
C GLY A 345 -13.14 -15.73 -17.77
N TRP A 346 -13.40 -15.76 -19.08
CA TRP A 346 -14.75 -15.84 -19.63
C TRP A 346 -15.43 -17.18 -19.36
N GLN A 347 -14.76 -18.31 -19.55
CA GLN A 347 -15.30 -19.64 -19.27
C GLN A 347 -15.76 -19.74 -17.81
N SER A 348 -14.94 -19.24 -16.87
CA SER A 348 -15.32 -19.15 -15.46
C SER A 348 -16.48 -18.19 -15.22
N ALA A 349 -16.53 -17.02 -15.87
CA ALA A 349 -17.66 -16.09 -15.76
C ALA A 349 -18.98 -16.72 -16.24
N ALA A 350 -18.94 -17.47 -17.34
CA ALA A 350 -20.11 -18.16 -17.90
C ALA A 350 -20.62 -19.31 -16.99
N LEU A 351 -19.73 -19.95 -16.22
CA LEU A 351 -20.07 -21.01 -15.28
C LEU A 351 -20.72 -20.50 -13.96
N LEU A 352 -20.72 -19.19 -13.70
CA LEU A 352 -21.39 -18.60 -12.53
C LEU A 352 -22.92 -18.47 -12.69
N ASP A 353 -23.49 -18.81 -13.85
CA ASP A 353 -24.92 -18.69 -14.23
C ASP A 353 -25.55 -17.30 -13.96
N SER A 354 -24.70 -16.28 -13.79
CA SER A 354 -25.07 -14.93 -13.37
C SER A 354 -25.54 -14.08 -14.55
N CYS A 355 -24.78 -14.07 -15.65
CA CYS A 355 -24.94 -13.17 -16.78
C CYS A 355 -24.85 -13.90 -18.14
N PRO A 356 -25.74 -13.62 -19.10
CA PRO A 356 -25.53 -13.97 -20.51
C PRO A 356 -24.54 -12.98 -21.16
N VAL A 357 -23.24 -13.14 -20.90
CA VAL A 357 -22.18 -12.27 -21.46
C VAL A 357 -21.79 -12.74 -22.87
N PRO A 358 -21.91 -11.91 -23.93
CA PRO A 358 -21.42 -12.26 -25.26
C PRO A 358 -19.89 -12.34 -25.28
N PHE A 359 -19.33 -13.53 -25.49
CA PHE A 359 -17.88 -13.72 -25.64
C PHE A 359 -17.36 -13.05 -26.91
N ARG A 360 -16.37 -12.15 -26.76
CA ARG A 360 -15.55 -11.64 -27.87
C ARG A 360 -14.18 -11.17 -27.37
N LEU A 361 -13.12 -11.82 -27.87
CA LEU A 361 -11.71 -11.47 -27.62
C LEU A 361 -11.39 -10.04 -28.09
N ASP A 362 -12.02 -9.63 -29.20
CA ASP A 362 -11.91 -8.32 -29.85
C ASP A 362 -12.63 -7.16 -29.12
N VAL A 363 -13.33 -7.44 -28.00
CA VAL A 363 -14.03 -6.41 -27.22
C VAL A 363 -13.20 -5.99 -26.01
N HIS A 364 -12.88 -4.69 -25.95
CA HIS A 364 -12.23 -4.08 -24.80
C HIS A 364 -13.12 -4.20 -23.55
N PRO A 365 -12.53 -4.40 -22.34
CA PRO A 365 -13.27 -4.35 -21.09
C PRO A 365 -14.04 -3.02 -20.94
N SER A 366 -15.31 -3.10 -20.54
CA SER A 366 -16.15 -1.94 -20.24
C SER A 366 -15.84 -1.28 -18.89
N TYR A 367 -15.04 -1.95 -18.07
CA TYR A 367 -14.74 -1.62 -16.68
C TYR A 367 -15.99 -1.62 -15.76
N ASN A 368 -17.04 -2.35 -16.12
CA ASN A 368 -18.28 -2.49 -15.34
C ASN A 368 -18.45 -3.90 -14.77
N ALA A 369 -18.01 -4.11 -13.53
CA ALA A 369 -18.06 -5.40 -12.83
C ALA A 369 -19.46 -6.04 -12.70
N ARG A 370 -20.56 -5.30 -12.93
CA ARG A 370 -21.91 -5.88 -12.97
C ARG A 370 -22.05 -6.95 -14.05
N GLU A 371 -21.29 -6.86 -15.14
CA GLU A 371 -21.25 -7.85 -16.23
C GLU A 371 -20.70 -9.22 -15.81
N LEU A 372 -20.03 -9.31 -14.66
CA LEU A 372 -19.44 -10.54 -14.14
C LEU A 372 -20.31 -11.20 -13.06
N LEU A 373 -21.14 -10.39 -12.39
CA LEU A 373 -21.85 -10.75 -11.16
C LEU A 373 -23.29 -10.21 -11.18
N CYS A 374 -24.00 -10.40 -12.30
CA CYS A 374 -25.40 -10.02 -12.41
C CYS A 374 -26.26 -10.86 -11.46
N ALA A 375 -27.24 -10.22 -10.84
CA ALA A 375 -28.44 -10.87 -10.32
C ALA A 375 -29.64 -10.24 -11.00
N LYS A 376 -30.67 -11.04 -11.34
CA LYS A 376 -31.85 -10.58 -12.10
C LYS A 376 -32.69 -9.51 -11.38
N ASP A 377 -32.46 -9.31 -10.08
CA ASP A 377 -33.13 -8.30 -9.22
C ASP A 377 -32.34 -6.98 -9.06
N TYR A 378 -31.27 -6.71 -9.83
CA TYR A 378 -30.39 -5.55 -9.58
C TYR A 378 -31.07 -4.17 -9.68
N GLU A 379 -32.23 -4.08 -10.31
CA GLU A 379 -33.04 -2.85 -10.40
C GLU A 379 -33.82 -2.53 -9.11
N ARG A 380 -33.93 -3.47 -8.16
CA ARG A 380 -34.59 -3.24 -6.87
C ARG A 380 -33.68 -2.55 -5.86
N VAL A 381 -33.35 -1.30 -6.19
CA VAL A 381 -32.56 -0.37 -5.37
C VAL A 381 -33.23 -0.12 -4.01
N ASN A 382 -32.74 -0.82 -2.98
CA ASN A 382 -32.91 -0.48 -1.55
C ASN A 382 -31.93 -1.24 -0.63
N ARG A 383 -31.56 -2.49 -0.98
CA ARG A 383 -30.79 -3.37 -0.06
C ARG A 383 -29.39 -2.89 0.35
N TYR A 384 -28.73 -2.02 -0.42
CA TYR A 384 -27.38 -1.52 -0.09
C TYR A 384 -27.28 -0.79 1.27
N VAL A 385 -28.40 -0.33 1.82
CA VAL A 385 -28.46 0.26 3.17
C VAL A 385 -28.62 -0.83 4.24
N ASP A 386 -29.51 -1.79 4.01
CA ASP A 386 -29.82 -2.88 4.94
C ASP A 386 -28.68 -3.92 5.09
N THR A 387 -27.85 -4.09 4.04
CA THR A 387 -26.70 -5.01 4.08
C THR A 387 -25.43 -4.39 4.67
N GLN A 388 -25.49 -3.20 5.28
CA GLN A 388 -24.32 -2.68 6.00
C GLN A 388 -24.01 -3.58 7.22
N PRO A 389 -22.77 -4.05 7.41
CA PRO A 389 -22.45 -5.12 8.35
C PRO A 389 -22.55 -4.73 9.84
N LEU A 390 -23.00 -3.51 10.16
CA LEU A 390 -23.01 -2.93 11.52
C LEU A 390 -23.74 -3.80 12.55
N ALA A 391 -24.82 -4.50 12.19
CA ALA A 391 -25.59 -5.33 13.13
C ALA A 391 -24.79 -6.52 13.70
N GLY A 392 -23.92 -7.14 12.88
CA GLY A 392 -22.97 -8.18 13.32
C GLY A 392 -21.65 -7.57 13.79
N SER A 393 -21.10 -6.68 12.97
CA SER A 393 -19.78 -6.05 13.16
C SER A 393 -19.68 -5.29 14.48
N ILE A 394 -20.73 -4.63 14.98
CA ILE A 394 -20.67 -3.97 16.31
C ILE A 394 -20.37 -4.99 17.42
N LYS A 395 -20.96 -6.19 17.39
CA LYS A 395 -20.70 -7.23 18.40
C LYS A 395 -19.30 -7.82 18.27
N ASP A 396 -18.81 -8.02 17.06
CA ASP A 396 -17.44 -8.51 16.86
C ASP A 396 -16.37 -7.43 17.10
N ILE A 397 -16.65 -6.16 16.82
CA ILE A 397 -15.81 -5.02 17.20
C ILE A 397 -15.77 -4.87 18.73
N GLN A 398 -16.91 -4.99 19.42
CA GLN A 398 -16.95 -5.04 20.90
C GLN A 398 -16.09 -6.20 21.42
N ARG A 399 -16.32 -7.41 20.92
CA ARG A 399 -15.59 -8.63 21.33
C ARG A 399 -14.08 -8.60 20.97
N ARG A 400 -13.68 -7.89 19.91
CA ARG A 400 -12.27 -7.61 19.59
C ARG A 400 -11.68 -6.58 20.56
N ARG A 401 -12.35 -5.43 20.75
CA ARG A 401 -11.94 -4.38 21.70
C ARG A 401 -11.82 -4.88 23.14
N GLU A 402 -12.72 -5.77 23.58
CA GLU A 402 -12.61 -6.43 24.89
C GLU A 402 -11.35 -7.30 25.00
N LYS A 403 -11.05 -8.11 23.98
CA LYS A 403 -9.83 -8.95 23.95
C LYS A 403 -8.56 -8.11 23.89
N GLU A 404 -8.55 -7.04 23.09
CA GLU A 404 -7.43 -6.10 22.96
C GLU A 404 -7.21 -5.33 24.27
N ALA A 405 -8.27 -4.84 24.91
CA ALA A 405 -8.20 -4.18 26.22
C ALA A 405 -7.70 -5.13 27.31
N GLN A 406 -8.17 -6.39 27.33
CA GLN A 406 -7.67 -7.42 28.26
C GLN A 406 -6.19 -7.75 28.01
N GLN A 407 -5.74 -7.81 26.76
CA GLN A 407 -4.33 -8.04 26.44
C GLN A 407 -3.46 -6.85 26.87
N ILE A 408 -3.88 -5.62 26.59
CA ILE A 408 -3.20 -4.39 27.04
C ILE A 408 -3.11 -4.33 28.58
N LEU A 409 -4.14 -4.82 29.30
CA LEU A 409 -4.09 -4.93 30.77
C LEU A 409 -3.01 -5.92 31.21
N ARG A 410 -3.01 -7.14 30.66
CA ARG A 410 -2.01 -8.19 30.96
C ARG A 410 -0.58 -7.76 30.63
N ASP A 411 -0.39 -7.07 29.52
CA ASP A 411 0.92 -6.57 29.10
C ASP A 411 1.43 -5.47 30.06
N ARG A 412 0.52 -4.62 30.57
CA ARG A 412 0.84 -3.64 31.62
C ARG A 412 1.13 -4.30 32.97
N GLU A 413 0.37 -5.31 33.36
CA GLU A 413 0.64 -6.12 34.57
C GLU A 413 1.98 -6.84 34.47
N ALA A 414 2.29 -7.45 33.32
CA ALA A 414 3.59 -8.09 33.07
C ALA A 414 4.75 -7.09 33.14
N GLN A 415 4.60 -5.88 32.57
CA GLN A 415 5.59 -4.81 32.70
C GLN A 415 5.74 -4.28 34.13
N ALA A 416 4.64 -4.17 34.89
CA ALA A 416 4.68 -3.76 36.30
C ALA A 416 5.38 -4.82 37.15
N ASN A 417 5.03 -6.09 36.99
CA ASN A 417 5.66 -7.21 37.67
C ASN A 417 7.16 -7.32 37.33
N ALA A 418 7.54 -7.18 36.06
CA ALA A 418 8.96 -7.17 35.67
C ALA A 418 9.75 -6.02 36.31
N ARG A 419 9.16 -4.83 36.46
CA ARG A 419 9.77 -3.70 37.19
C ARG A 419 9.92 -3.99 38.68
N ILE A 420 8.92 -4.62 39.31
CA ILE A 420 8.97 -5.03 40.72
C ILE A 420 10.07 -6.07 40.94
N THR A 421 10.16 -7.10 40.09
CA THR A 421 11.22 -8.12 40.15
C THR A 421 12.61 -7.50 39.95
N ALA A 422 12.77 -6.57 39.01
CA ALA A 422 14.04 -5.87 38.81
C ALA A 422 14.43 -4.99 40.02
N ALA A 423 13.47 -4.29 40.63
CA ALA A 423 13.71 -3.49 41.83
C ALA A 423 14.07 -4.34 43.06
N LEU A 424 13.42 -5.50 43.22
CA LEU A 424 13.76 -6.46 44.28
C LEU A 424 15.18 -7.03 44.09
N ALA A 425 15.54 -7.45 42.86
CA ALA A 425 16.90 -7.93 42.56
C ALA A 425 17.97 -6.84 42.79
N GLN A 426 17.68 -5.58 42.50
CA GLN A 426 18.56 -4.45 42.82
C GLN A 426 18.69 -4.21 44.33
N ALA A 427 17.59 -4.35 45.10
CA ALA A 427 17.61 -4.23 46.55
C ALA A 427 18.40 -5.38 47.23
N GLU A 428 18.26 -6.61 46.74
CA GLU A 428 19.06 -7.76 47.21
C GLU A 428 20.54 -7.59 46.89
N ALA A 429 20.89 -7.12 45.68
CA ALA A 429 22.27 -6.82 45.32
C ALA A 429 22.88 -5.71 46.19
N ALA A 430 22.12 -4.66 46.51
CA ALA A 430 22.56 -3.61 47.43
C ALA A 430 22.77 -4.13 48.86
N ALA A 431 21.85 -4.95 49.38
CA ALA A 431 21.95 -5.56 50.70
C ALA A 431 23.13 -6.55 50.84
N GLN A 432 23.55 -7.18 49.74
CA GLN A 432 24.76 -8.02 49.69
C GLN A 432 26.05 -7.20 49.54
N GLY A 433 25.97 -5.98 48.99
CA GLY A 433 27.11 -5.07 48.82
C GLY A 433 27.58 -4.39 50.11
N ASP A 434 26.65 -4.00 50.99
CA ASP A 434 26.95 -3.19 52.20
C ASP A 434 27.60 -3.99 53.37
N MET A 435 28.10 -5.21 53.10
CA MET A 435 28.68 -6.11 54.12
C MET A 435 30.20 -6.28 54.01
N ARG A 436 30.94 -5.33 53.40
CA ARG A 436 32.41 -5.32 53.43
C ARG A 436 33.03 -3.94 53.68
N GLU A 437 34.05 -3.97 54.55
CA GLU A 437 35.11 -2.97 54.76
C GLU A 437 34.74 -1.58 55.33
N ARG A 438 34.80 -1.49 56.67
CA ARG A 438 35.18 -0.26 57.38
C ARG A 438 36.61 -0.39 57.95
N PRO A 439 37.60 0.39 57.48
CA PRO A 439 38.94 0.46 58.07
C PRO A 439 38.99 1.22 59.42
N MET A 440 40.13 1.16 60.12
CA MET A 440 40.32 1.70 61.48
C MET A 440 41.30 2.89 61.58
N MET A 441 40.95 3.85 62.45
CA MET A 441 41.86 4.71 63.28
C MET A 441 42.75 5.77 62.57
N VAL A 442 43.66 6.49 63.26
CA VAL A 442 43.55 7.69 64.17
C VAL A 442 44.88 8.51 64.03
N PRO A 443 45.12 9.73 64.63
CA PRO A 443 44.29 10.61 65.48
C PRO A 443 44.23 12.11 65.05
N HIS A 444 43.61 12.96 65.89
CA HIS A 444 43.55 14.44 65.82
C HIS A 444 44.75 15.09 66.55
N PRO A 445 44.89 16.43 66.48
CA PRO A 445 44.89 17.20 67.75
C PRO A 445 44.10 18.53 67.70
N ASP A 446 43.61 18.96 68.87
CA ASP A 446 43.14 20.31 69.26
C ASP A 446 41.95 20.98 68.52
N HIS A 447 41.09 21.77 69.17
CA HIS A 447 41.04 22.25 70.57
C HIS A 447 39.69 21.91 71.26
N GLY A 448 39.61 22.12 72.58
CA GLY A 448 38.38 22.02 73.37
C GLY A 448 37.49 23.29 73.32
N SER A 449 36.51 23.48 74.20
CA SER A 449 36.04 22.65 75.33
C SER A 449 34.70 23.18 75.87
N GLU A 450 33.74 22.32 76.25
CA GLU A 450 32.91 22.50 77.46
C GLU A 450 32.01 21.29 77.76
N HIS A 451 31.76 21.06 79.06
CA HIS A 451 30.86 20.08 79.67
C HIS A 451 30.14 20.81 80.82
N ALA A 452 28.92 20.49 81.26
CA ALA A 452 27.85 19.63 80.74
C ALA A 452 26.58 19.93 81.57
N ASP A 453 25.39 19.48 81.15
CA ASP A 453 24.55 18.65 82.04
C ASP A 453 23.48 17.85 81.26
N GLY A 454 22.84 16.90 81.94
CA GLY A 454 22.02 15.84 81.33
C GLY A 454 20.49 16.07 81.22
N PRO A 455 19.66 15.01 81.28
CA PRO A 455 19.01 14.56 80.04
C PRO A 455 17.47 14.46 80.11
N ARG A 456 16.80 14.41 78.95
CA ARG A 456 15.40 13.93 78.84
C ARG A 456 15.08 13.28 77.49
N ALA A 457 14.07 12.42 77.51
CA ALA A 457 13.83 11.36 76.52
C ALA A 457 13.27 11.82 75.16
N ALA A 458 13.44 10.97 74.15
CA ALA A 458 12.80 11.09 72.84
C ALA A 458 11.33 10.64 72.87
N VAL A 459 10.52 11.19 71.96
CA VAL A 459 9.14 10.76 71.70
C VAL A 459 9.08 10.00 70.37
N LEU A 460 8.74 8.72 70.44
CA LEU A 460 8.41 7.91 69.26
C LEU A 460 7.03 8.33 68.72
N ARG A 461 6.92 8.61 67.41
CA ARG A 461 5.64 8.51 66.70
C ARG A 461 5.37 7.04 66.36
N GLN A 462 4.11 6.62 66.45
CA GLN A 462 3.72 5.23 66.22
C GLN A 462 3.38 4.98 64.74
N PRO A 463 3.62 3.76 64.21
CA PRO A 463 3.15 3.37 62.89
C PRO A 463 1.64 3.05 62.94
N GLY A 464 0.81 3.94 62.39
CA GLY A 464 -0.64 3.73 62.29
C GLY A 464 -1.36 4.70 61.35
N GLU A 465 -1.02 5.99 61.39
CA GLU A 465 -1.72 7.08 60.68
C GLU A 465 -1.78 6.92 59.14
N THR A 466 -0.90 6.12 58.53
CA THR A 466 -0.89 5.87 57.06
C THR A 466 -1.83 4.76 56.60
N VAL A 467 -2.31 3.87 57.49
CA VAL A 467 -3.21 2.76 57.12
C VAL A 467 -4.67 3.19 57.20
N GLU A 468 -5.02 4.05 58.16
CA GLU A 468 -6.40 4.55 58.29
C GLU A 468 -6.75 5.53 57.18
N ALA A 469 -5.82 6.41 56.76
CA ALA A 469 -6.02 7.35 55.65
C ALA A 469 -6.37 6.63 54.32
N HIS A 470 -5.62 5.58 53.95
CA HIS A 470 -5.95 4.78 52.76
C HIS A 470 -7.25 3.97 52.91
N ARG A 471 -7.67 3.64 54.14
CA ARG A 471 -8.96 2.97 54.36
C ARG A 471 -10.13 3.93 54.18
N GLU A 472 -10.03 5.17 54.67
CA GLU A 472 -11.06 6.19 54.43
C GLU A 472 -11.17 6.53 52.93
N GLU A 473 -10.04 6.65 52.22
CA GLU A 473 -10.00 6.87 50.77
C GLU A 473 -10.70 5.74 49.98
N GLN A 474 -10.45 4.47 50.33
CA GLN A 474 -11.14 3.34 49.70
C GLN A 474 -12.63 3.23 50.10
N GLU A 475 -12.99 3.58 51.33
CA GLU A 475 -14.40 3.63 51.73
C GLU A 475 -15.17 4.76 51.02
N GLU A 476 -14.54 5.91 50.75
CA GLU A 476 -15.15 7.00 49.98
C GLU A 476 -15.33 6.61 48.50
N LEU A 477 -14.33 5.98 47.88
CA LEU A 477 -14.45 5.40 46.53
C LEU A 477 -15.56 4.34 46.46
N ALA A 478 -15.70 3.47 47.47
CA ALA A 478 -16.77 2.48 47.53
C ALA A 478 -18.17 3.10 47.67
N ARG A 479 -18.30 4.21 48.43
CA ARG A 479 -19.54 4.98 48.53
C ARG A 479 -19.89 5.66 47.19
N ALA A 480 -18.90 6.21 46.49
CA ALA A 480 -19.07 6.81 45.17
C ALA A 480 -19.54 5.81 44.12
N ALA A 481 -18.99 4.59 44.12
CA ALA A 481 -19.41 3.50 43.22
C ALA A 481 -20.89 3.11 43.44
N ASN A 482 -21.30 2.85 44.70
CA ASN A 482 -22.68 2.52 45.03
C ASN A 482 -23.67 3.64 44.64
N ALA A 483 -23.27 4.91 44.78
CA ALA A 483 -24.08 6.06 44.39
C ALA A 483 -24.25 6.22 42.86
N ALA A 484 -23.34 5.67 42.06
CA ALA A 484 -23.46 5.61 40.60
C ALA A 484 -24.39 4.46 40.17
N GLU A 485 -24.26 3.29 40.79
CA GLU A 485 -25.05 2.09 40.46
C GLU A 485 -26.55 2.29 40.74
N GLN A 486 -26.90 2.97 41.84
CA GLN A 486 -28.29 3.34 42.16
C GLN A 486 -28.93 4.37 41.20
N ARG A 487 -28.18 4.92 40.23
CA ARG A 487 -28.72 5.84 39.20
C ARG A 487 -29.05 5.16 37.87
N GLN A 488 -28.87 3.84 37.73
CA GLN A 488 -29.11 3.10 36.50
C GLN A 488 -30.26 2.08 36.59
N THR A 489 -31.40 2.46 37.17
CA THR A 489 -32.63 1.65 37.20
C THR A 489 -33.85 2.41 36.64
N PRO A 490 -34.20 2.21 35.36
CA PRO A 490 -35.47 2.69 34.81
C PRO A 490 -36.65 1.87 35.37
N HIS A 491 -37.71 2.54 35.82
CA HIS A 491 -38.98 1.85 36.14
C HIS A 491 -39.61 1.29 34.86
N ILE A 492 -39.74 -0.03 34.77
CA ILE A 492 -40.57 -0.72 33.77
C ILE A 492 -41.90 -1.11 34.43
N ILE A 493 -43.01 -0.78 33.76
CA ILE A 493 -44.37 -1.09 34.21
C ILE A 493 -44.76 -2.48 33.72
N GLU A 494 -45.29 -3.33 34.60
CA GLU A 494 -45.80 -4.66 34.24
C GLU A 494 -47.06 -4.57 33.35
N LYS A 495 -47.14 -5.44 32.34
CA LYS A 495 -48.26 -6.41 32.11
C LYS A 495 -48.18 -7.10 30.74
N TYR A 496 -47.77 -8.36 30.70
CA TYR A 496 -48.69 -9.49 30.40
C TYR A 496 -48.04 -10.84 30.72
N THR A 497 -48.84 -11.87 31.01
CA THR A 497 -48.37 -13.23 31.34
C THR A 497 -48.48 -14.20 30.16
N PRO A 498 -47.65 -15.28 30.13
CA PRO A 498 -47.50 -16.16 28.97
C PRO A 498 -48.52 -17.31 28.90
N ARG A 499 -48.53 -18.02 27.76
CA ARG A 499 -49.08 -19.38 27.62
C ARG A 499 -48.05 -20.32 26.99
N GLN A 500 -48.09 -21.59 27.37
CA GLN A 500 -47.21 -22.66 26.89
C GLN A 500 -47.82 -23.45 25.71
N PRO A 501 -47.02 -24.29 25.00
CA PRO A 501 -47.37 -24.89 23.71
C PRO A 501 -47.95 -26.33 23.81
N PRO A 502 -48.36 -26.92 22.68
CA PRO A 502 -48.45 -28.37 22.49
C PRO A 502 -47.17 -28.97 21.83
N LEU A 503 -47.10 -30.31 21.80
CA LEU A 503 -45.99 -31.17 21.30
C LEU A 503 -46.31 -31.75 19.89
N VAL A 504 -45.68 -32.89 19.54
CA VAL A 504 -46.03 -33.86 18.46
C VAL A 504 -45.40 -33.53 17.08
N GLU A 505 -44.67 -34.41 16.37
CA GLU A 505 -44.26 -35.83 16.63
C GLU A 505 -42.92 -36.25 15.96
N GLN A 506 -42.65 -37.57 15.99
CA GLN A 506 -41.40 -38.30 15.67
C GLN A 506 -41.06 -38.42 14.18
N GLY A 507 -39.87 -38.98 13.90
CA GLY A 507 -39.43 -39.44 12.57
C GLY A 507 -38.04 -40.09 12.63
N ASP A 508 -37.99 -41.38 13.00
CA ASP A 508 -36.76 -42.17 13.16
C ASP A 508 -36.23 -42.74 11.84
N ASN A 509 -34.93 -43.06 11.77
CA ASN A 509 -34.38 -44.30 11.18
C ASN A 509 -32.86 -44.38 11.36
N ASP A 510 -32.39 -45.59 11.69
CA ASP A 510 -31.04 -45.93 12.14
C ASP A 510 -30.12 -46.47 11.01
N ASP A 511 -28.98 -47.06 11.42
CA ASP A 511 -28.20 -48.12 10.75
C ASP A 511 -27.34 -47.79 9.50
N ASP A 512 -26.12 -48.35 9.30
CA ASP A 512 -25.16 -48.97 10.24
C ASP A 512 -23.73 -49.05 9.61
N ALA A 513 -22.82 -49.76 10.30
CA ALA A 513 -21.43 -50.15 10.03
C ALA A 513 -21.15 -50.92 8.69
N ASP A 514 -19.94 -51.36 8.28
CA ASP A 514 -18.57 -51.32 8.88
C ASP A 514 -17.44 -51.61 7.83
N VAL A 515 -16.18 -51.35 8.23
CA VAL A 515 -14.85 -51.99 7.91
C VAL A 515 -14.60 -52.81 6.60
N VAL A 516 -13.40 -52.65 5.99
CA VAL A 516 -12.38 -53.70 5.66
C VAL A 516 -11.28 -53.14 4.71
N ASP A 517 -9.99 -53.42 5.01
CA ASP A 517 -8.80 -53.13 4.16
C ASP A 517 -8.68 -54.02 2.90
N VAL A 518 -7.74 -53.71 1.98
CA VAL A 518 -6.56 -54.58 1.75
C VAL A 518 -5.45 -53.82 1.00
N ASP A 519 -4.28 -53.95 1.61
CA ASP A 519 -2.90 -53.59 1.29
C ASP A 519 -2.33 -54.04 -0.09
N SER A 520 -1.04 -53.74 -0.30
CA SER A 520 -0.05 -54.33 -1.23
C SER A 520 0.02 -53.82 -2.69
N SER A 521 1.22 -53.72 -3.31
CA SER A 521 2.60 -53.59 -2.79
C SER A 521 3.58 -53.22 -3.93
N GLU A 522 4.80 -52.76 -3.58
CA GLU A 522 6.07 -52.96 -4.34
C GLU A 522 6.21 -52.27 -5.74
N GLN A 523 7.40 -51.95 -6.29
CA GLN A 523 8.79 -52.01 -5.78
C GLN A 523 9.73 -51.00 -6.49
N GLU A 524 11.00 -51.09 -6.09
CA GLU A 524 12.28 -50.54 -6.60
C GLU A 524 12.50 -50.68 -8.15
N GLU A 525 13.55 -50.18 -8.81
CA GLU A 525 14.93 -49.82 -8.39
C GLU A 525 15.55 -48.72 -9.32
N ALA A 526 16.87 -48.49 -9.29
CA ALA A 526 17.53 -47.35 -9.96
C ALA A 526 18.95 -47.63 -10.52
N SER A 527 19.47 -46.69 -11.34
CA SER A 527 20.87 -46.61 -11.85
C SER A 527 21.22 -47.56 -13.02
N PRO A 528 22.45 -47.57 -13.62
CA PRO A 528 23.61 -46.65 -13.43
C PRO A 528 24.36 -46.17 -14.73
N LEU A 529 25.11 -45.04 -14.62
CA LEU A 529 26.44 -44.72 -15.25
C LEU A 529 26.50 -44.67 -16.83
N ASP A 530 27.50 -44.16 -17.59
CA ASP A 530 28.78 -43.39 -17.45
C ASP A 530 29.19 -42.92 -18.90
N LEU A 531 30.16 -42.04 -19.27
CA LEU A 531 31.15 -41.14 -18.62
C LEU A 531 31.62 -40.04 -19.66
N ASP A 532 32.81 -39.46 -19.47
CA ASP A 532 33.70 -38.69 -20.40
C ASP A 532 33.34 -37.24 -20.82
N ALA A 533 34.28 -36.29 -21.00
CA ALA A 533 35.66 -36.12 -20.48
C ALA A 533 36.17 -34.68 -20.78
N ASP A 534 37.20 -34.21 -20.05
CA ASP A 534 38.14 -33.11 -20.37
C ASP A 534 37.60 -31.66 -20.61
N SER A 535 38.41 -30.59 -20.57
CA SER A 535 39.56 -30.21 -19.70
C SER A 535 39.89 -28.70 -19.92
N GLU A 536 40.86 -28.14 -19.17
CA GLU A 536 41.44 -26.78 -19.31
C GLU A 536 40.50 -25.56 -19.06
N GLY A 537 40.86 -24.49 -18.34
CA GLY A 537 41.97 -24.29 -17.39
C GLY A 537 42.95 -23.17 -17.73
N GLU A 538 42.71 -21.93 -17.27
CA GLU A 538 43.75 -20.89 -17.21
C GLU A 538 43.54 -19.90 -16.03
N VAL A 539 44.63 -19.26 -15.56
CA VAL A 539 44.67 -18.50 -14.28
C VAL A 539 45.61 -17.28 -14.38
N ILE A 540 45.04 -16.07 -14.27
CA ILE A 540 45.73 -14.79 -13.96
C ILE A 540 44.68 -13.94 -13.19
N SER A 541 44.78 -13.51 -11.93
CA SER A 541 45.85 -13.05 -11.03
C SER A 541 46.17 -11.55 -11.09
N ASP A 542 45.52 -10.81 -10.18
CA ASP A 542 46.10 -9.80 -9.28
C ASP A 542 46.46 -8.36 -9.69
N ILE A 543 45.96 -7.44 -8.83
CA ILE A 543 46.61 -6.25 -8.25
C ILE A 543 46.85 -5.01 -9.15
N PHE A 544 46.22 -3.89 -8.78
CA PHE A 544 46.97 -2.75 -8.21
C PHE A 544 46.11 -1.83 -7.31
N GLU A 545 46.73 -1.23 -6.30
CA GLU A 545 46.10 -0.36 -5.30
C GLU A 545 46.22 1.15 -5.59
N SER A 546 45.29 1.92 -5.00
CA SER A 546 45.52 3.22 -4.32
C SER A 546 46.27 4.36 -5.03
N ALA A 547 45.58 5.51 -5.17
CA ALA A 547 46.06 6.76 -4.57
C ALA A 547 44.94 7.79 -4.34
N ARG A 548 45.07 8.59 -3.28
CA ARG A 548 44.25 9.80 -3.05
C ARG A 548 44.85 10.99 -3.80
N SER A 549 44.01 11.94 -4.20
CA SER A 549 44.39 13.36 -4.19
C SER A 549 43.24 14.23 -3.67
N ARG A 550 43.55 15.40 -3.13
CA ARG A 550 42.61 16.32 -2.48
C ARG A 550 43.10 17.75 -2.70
N ALA A 551 42.41 18.50 -3.55
CA ALA A 551 42.67 19.92 -3.80
C ALA A 551 41.46 20.77 -3.37
N LYS A 552 41.66 22.09 -3.24
CA LYS A 552 40.76 23.01 -2.52
C LYS A 552 40.93 24.42 -3.10
N VAL A 553 39.83 25.19 -3.25
CA VAL A 553 39.82 26.66 -3.48
C VAL A 553 40.35 27.02 -4.91
N GLN A 554 39.80 28.00 -5.65
CA GLN A 554 39.58 29.40 -5.29
C GLN A 554 38.49 30.12 -6.12
N GLU A 555 37.91 31.19 -5.58
CA GLU A 555 37.05 32.15 -6.31
C GLU A 555 37.85 33.10 -7.23
N ILE A 556 37.20 33.63 -8.27
CA ILE A 556 37.47 34.96 -8.87
C ILE A 556 36.11 35.59 -9.22
N GLU A 557 35.97 36.90 -8.97
CA GLU A 557 34.77 37.72 -9.24
C GLU A 557 34.96 38.66 -10.45
N GLU A 558 33.88 39.41 -10.73
CA GLU A 558 33.84 40.79 -11.25
C GLU A 558 33.84 41.11 -12.76
N ASP A 559 33.17 42.24 -12.99
CA ASP A 559 33.01 43.15 -14.14
C ASP A 559 32.42 42.67 -15.48
N GLN A 560 31.41 43.31 -16.10
CA GLN A 560 30.80 44.68 -16.14
C GLN A 560 31.07 45.42 -17.48
N ASP A 561 30.31 46.51 -17.67
CA ASP A 561 30.28 47.47 -18.79
C ASP A 561 29.75 47.01 -20.17
N SER A 562 29.18 47.91 -21.02
CA SER A 562 28.06 48.87 -20.81
C SER A 562 27.66 49.55 -22.14
N ALA A 563 26.40 50.02 -22.24
CA ALA A 563 25.89 51.04 -23.18
C ALA A 563 25.99 50.73 -24.71
N ASP A 564 25.46 51.52 -25.68
CA ASP A 564 24.51 52.65 -25.65
C ASP A 564 23.74 52.78 -27.01
N GLY A 565 22.57 53.46 -27.00
CA GLY A 565 21.89 54.13 -28.14
C GLY A 565 21.58 53.37 -29.46
N SER A 566 21.03 54.01 -30.50
CA SER A 566 20.02 55.11 -30.57
C SER A 566 19.59 55.42 -32.04
N ASP A 567 18.31 55.77 -32.24
CA ASP A 567 17.71 56.58 -33.34
C ASP A 567 17.79 56.18 -34.84
N GLY A 568 16.83 56.69 -35.63
CA GLY A 568 16.81 56.75 -37.12
C GLY A 568 15.87 55.74 -37.83
N VAL A 569 14.71 56.01 -38.48
CA VAL A 569 14.00 57.17 -39.10
C VAL A 569 13.98 57.14 -40.66
N ASP A 570 12.75 57.09 -41.22
CA ASP A 570 12.28 57.29 -42.63
C ASP A 570 12.79 56.31 -43.75
N ASP A 571 12.19 56.15 -44.94
CA ASP A 571 11.16 56.94 -45.67
C ASP A 571 10.30 56.14 -46.72
N ALA A 572 9.18 56.75 -47.14
CA ALA A 572 8.50 56.77 -48.47
C ALA A 572 7.74 55.57 -49.15
N GLY A 573 6.49 55.87 -49.58
CA GLY A 573 5.73 55.29 -50.72
C GLY A 573 4.57 54.34 -50.33
N GLY A 574 3.26 54.63 -50.48
CA GLY A 574 2.48 55.10 -51.66
C GLY A 574 1.59 53.92 -52.15
N VAL A 575 0.29 54.00 -52.52
CA VAL A 575 -0.62 55.07 -53.01
C VAL A 575 -2.11 54.73 -52.65
N GLU A 576 -3.03 55.71 -52.79
CA GLU A 576 -4.53 55.83 -52.77
C GLU A 576 -5.42 54.55 -52.95
N GLU A 577 -6.74 54.47 -52.65
CA GLU A 577 -7.89 55.41 -52.40
C GLU A 577 -8.69 54.99 -51.11
N GLU A 578 -9.35 55.87 -50.33
CA GLU A 578 -10.77 56.34 -50.38
C GLU A 578 -11.88 55.23 -50.50
N VAL A 579 -13.04 55.21 -49.79
CA VAL A 579 -13.82 56.20 -49.02
C VAL A 579 -14.58 55.57 -47.81
N GLY A 580 -14.55 56.21 -46.63
CA GLY A 580 -15.63 56.23 -45.60
C GLY A 580 -15.91 54.97 -44.74
N GLY A 581 -16.45 55.07 -43.51
CA GLY A 581 -16.66 56.27 -42.67
C GLY A 581 -17.60 56.09 -41.45
N ARG A 582 -17.07 56.26 -40.22
CA ARG A 582 -17.75 56.53 -38.91
C ARG A 582 -18.97 55.64 -38.53
N PHE A 583 -18.96 54.91 -37.40
CA PHE A 583 -19.03 55.47 -36.03
C PHE A 583 -18.85 54.36 -34.96
N ILE A 584 -18.50 54.75 -33.73
CA ILE A 584 -18.59 53.93 -32.50
C ILE A 584 -19.51 54.67 -31.51
N PRO A 585 -20.38 53.96 -30.78
CA PRO A 585 -20.44 54.17 -29.34
C PRO A 585 -20.52 52.87 -28.52
N LYS A 586 -20.07 52.96 -27.27
CA LYS A 586 -20.22 51.91 -26.24
C LYS A 586 -21.59 52.03 -25.55
N ASP A 587 -21.99 50.96 -24.87
CA ASP A 587 -22.27 50.90 -23.40
C ASP A 587 -23.58 50.17 -23.00
N ARG A 588 -23.55 49.58 -21.78
CA ARG A 588 -24.67 49.13 -20.91
C ARG A 588 -25.39 47.77 -21.10
N ARG A 589 -24.94 46.82 -20.26
CA ARG A 589 -25.67 46.16 -19.14
C ARG A 589 -27.11 45.61 -19.32
N GLU A 590 -27.20 44.29 -19.05
CA GLU A 590 -28.14 43.61 -18.13
C GLU A 590 -29.67 43.63 -18.46
N PRO A 591 -30.49 42.78 -17.80
CA PRO A 591 -30.52 41.33 -17.99
C PRO A 591 -31.96 40.81 -18.24
N LEU A 592 -32.12 39.49 -18.40
CA LEU A 592 -33.32 38.62 -18.20
C LEU A 592 -33.09 37.33 -19.03
N GLY A 593 -33.46 36.13 -18.62
CA GLY A 593 -34.36 35.74 -17.52
C GLY A 593 -35.64 35.13 -18.08
N TRP A 594 -35.60 33.83 -18.36
CA TRP A 594 -36.75 33.02 -18.79
C TRP A 594 -36.73 31.68 -18.04
N GLU A 595 -37.91 31.21 -17.65
CA GLU A 595 -38.11 30.20 -16.61
C GLU A 595 -38.38 28.79 -17.18
N MET A 596 -38.49 27.79 -16.30
CA MET A 596 -38.92 26.44 -16.65
C MET A 596 -40.46 26.34 -16.64
N GLU A 597 -41.02 25.63 -17.62
CA GLU A 597 -42.30 24.91 -17.56
C GLU A 597 -42.38 24.00 -18.81
N GLY A 598 -42.92 22.78 -18.79
CA GLY A 598 -43.36 21.95 -17.67
C GLY A 598 -44.25 20.79 -18.13
N GLU A 599 -43.96 19.55 -17.68
CA GLU A 599 -44.84 18.35 -17.73
C GLU A 599 -45.24 17.88 -19.17
N ALA A 600 -45.87 16.73 -19.46
CA ALA A 600 -46.26 15.47 -18.80
C ALA A 600 -46.51 14.42 -19.93
N ALA A 601 -46.78 13.12 -19.76
CA ALA A 601 -46.52 12.10 -18.73
C ALA A 601 -47.03 10.72 -19.26
N ASP A 602 -46.52 9.63 -18.69
CA ASP A 602 -47.11 8.27 -18.57
C ASP A 602 -47.42 7.36 -19.79
N GLN A 603 -47.48 6.05 -19.46
CA GLN A 603 -47.81 4.85 -20.25
C GLN A 603 -46.68 4.33 -21.17
N GLU A 604 -46.26 3.06 -21.07
CA GLU A 604 -46.73 1.90 -20.26
C GLU A 604 -45.55 1.05 -19.74
#